data_AF-A0AAN7M9D3-F1
#
_entry.id   AF-A0AAN7M9D3-F1
#
_cell.length_a   1.000
_cell.length_b   1.000
_cell.length_c   1.000
_cell.angle_alpha   90.00
_cell.angle_beta   90.00
_cell.angle_gamma   90.00
#
_symmetry.space_group_name_H-M   'P 1'
#
loop_
_entity.id
_entity.type
_entity.pdbx_description
1 polymer ?
#
loop_
_entity_poly.entity_id
_entity_poly.type
_entity_poly.pdbx_seq_one_letter_code
_entity_poly.pdbx_strand_id
1 'polypeptide(L)'
;MLGILFGWPKASKCKRLIRRVQCRLKLLMNKRYSIVRQLREDVAQLIRTGYEEVAIDRAQQLFRDESIMTVYELLDHFCEFIIIHLSYIRRHKDCPNDINEAISSLVFSSARCGELPELRAIRELFGERYGDGFIKGALELHPGSLVNPEIRDKLSIASVPEDVKLRLVEEISRDYCLQPEILALEYVPQLQKQVAAVEESC
;
A
#
# COMPACT_ATOMS: atom_id res chain seq x y z
N MET A 1 32.52 24.05 -19.61
CA MET A 1 31.18 24.46 -20.07
C MET A 1 30.48 23.38 -20.93
N LEU A 2 30.69 22.07 -20.65
CA LEU A 2 30.17 20.94 -21.46
C LEU A 2 29.03 20.14 -20.78
N GLY A 3 28.68 20.47 -19.53
CA GLY A 3 27.68 19.73 -18.75
C GLY A 3 26.22 19.94 -19.18
N ILE A 4 25.95 20.94 -20.03
CA ILE A 4 24.59 21.31 -20.47
C ILE A 4 24.18 20.49 -21.72
N LEU A 5 25.13 20.02 -22.52
CA LEU A 5 24.84 19.38 -23.81
C LEU A 5 24.44 17.90 -23.71
N PHE A 6 24.90 17.16 -22.70
CA PHE A 6 24.67 15.70 -22.65
C PHE A 6 23.56 15.23 -21.69
N GLY A 7 23.12 16.08 -20.75
CA GLY A 7 22.15 15.73 -19.71
C GLY A 7 22.60 14.55 -18.85
N TRP A 8 21.67 13.89 -18.14
CA TRP A 8 21.94 12.71 -17.33
C TRP A 8 22.17 11.46 -18.22
N PRO A 9 23.40 10.91 -18.31
CA PRO A 9 23.70 9.81 -19.24
C PRO A 9 22.95 8.51 -18.91
N LYS A 10 22.59 8.33 -17.63
CA LYS A 10 21.92 7.13 -17.14
C LYS A 10 20.40 7.16 -17.33
N ALA A 11 19.83 8.23 -17.91
CA ALA A 11 18.40 8.34 -18.18
C ALA A 11 17.85 7.16 -19.02
N SER A 12 18.58 6.71 -20.04
CA SER A 12 18.16 5.57 -20.86
C SER A 12 18.15 4.24 -20.09
N LYS A 13 19.09 4.06 -19.15
CA LYS A 13 19.13 2.90 -18.24
C LYS A 13 17.97 2.96 -17.25
N CYS A 14 17.72 4.13 -16.67
CA CYS A 14 16.59 4.39 -15.78
C CYS A 14 15.25 4.04 -16.45
N LYS A 15 15.00 4.57 -17.66
CA LYS A 15 13.78 4.25 -18.44
C LYS A 15 13.57 2.75 -18.64
N ARG A 16 14.65 2.02 -18.94
CA ARG A 16 14.59 0.57 -19.15
C ARG A 16 14.23 -0.18 -17.87
N LEU A 17 14.79 0.23 -16.73
CA LEU A 17 14.46 -0.35 -15.43
C LEU A 17 13.02 -0.05 -15.03
N ILE A 18 12.56 1.19 -15.22
CA ILE A 18 11.17 1.57 -14.94
C ILE A 18 10.20 0.71 -15.77
N ARG A 19 10.47 0.53 -17.07
CA ARG A 19 9.64 -0.38 -17.90
C ARG A 19 9.64 -1.82 -17.40
N ARG A 20 10.75 -2.32 -16.84
CA ARG A 20 10.78 -3.65 -16.21
C ARG A 20 9.93 -3.70 -14.94
N VAL A 21 9.95 -2.65 -14.11
CA VAL A 21 9.06 -2.50 -12.96
C VAL A 21 7.61 -2.57 -13.42
N GLN A 22 7.20 -1.77 -14.42
CA GLN A 22 5.82 -1.80 -14.96
C GLN A 22 5.41 -3.20 -15.44
N CYS A 23 6.29 -3.91 -16.17
CA CYS A 23 6.01 -5.29 -16.57
C CYS A 23 5.81 -6.23 -15.37
N ARG A 24 6.63 -6.09 -14.32
CA ARG A 24 6.50 -6.93 -13.13
C ARG A 24 5.29 -6.56 -12.29
N LEU A 25 4.96 -5.28 -12.15
CA LEU A 25 3.76 -4.79 -11.47
C LEU A 25 2.51 -5.42 -12.09
N LYS A 26 2.40 -5.44 -13.43
CA LYS A 26 1.27 -6.11 -14.11
C LYS A 26 1.12 -7.58 -13.72
N LEU A 27 2.22 -8.33 -13.67
CA LEU A 27 2.19 -9.73 -13.26
C LEU A 27 1.79 -9.89 -11.78
N LEU A 28 2.33 -9.05 -10.91
CA LEU A 28 2.04 -9.09 -9.48
C LEU A 28 0.59 -8.70 -9.19
N MET A 29 0.07 -7.66 -9.83
CA MET A 29 -1.34 -7.25 -9.70
C MET A 29 -2.29 -8.34 -10.20
N ASN A 30 -2.03 -8.95 -11.36
CA ASN A 30 -2.84 -10.06 -11.87
C ASN A 30 -2.88 -11.25 -10.89
N LYS A 31 -1.72 -11.60 -10.30
CA LYS A 31 -1.65 -12.64 -9.28
C LYS A 31 -2.44 -12.25 -8.02
N ARG A 32 -2.27 -11.01 -7.56
CA ARG A 32 -2.88 -10.50 -6.32
C ARG A 32 -4.40 -10.38 -6.45
N TYR A 33 -4.90 -9.98 -7.62
CA TYR A 33 -6.34 -9.93 -7.91
C TYR A 33 -7.03 -11.27 -7.65
N SER A 34 -6.43 -12.37 -8.14
CA SER A 34 -6.95 -13.73 -7.88
C SER A 34 -6.91 -14.09 -6.39
N ILE A 35 -5.86 -13.68 -5.67
CA ILE A 35 -5.73 -13.91 -4.23
C ILE A 35 -6.82 -13.15 -3.47
N VAL A 36 -6.97 -11.85 -3.72
CA VAL A 36 -7.98 -10.99 -3.08
C VAL A 36 -9.38 -11.55 -3.30
N ARG A 37 -9.71 -11.94 -4.54
CA ARG A 37 -11.00 -12.55 -4.84
C ARG A 37 -11.23 -13.83 -4.01
N GLN A 38 -10.26 -14.74 -3.97
CA GLN A 38 -10.38 -15.97 -3.19
C GLN A 38 -10.52 -15.68 -1.68
N LEU A 39 -9.75 -14.73 -1.15
CA LEU A 39 -9.81 -14.33 0.25
C LEU A 39 -11.19 -13.80 0.63
N ARG A 40 -11.84 -13.01 -0.25
CA ARG A 40 -13.21 -12.53 -0.02
C ARG A 40 -14.22 -13.68 0.02
N GLU A 41 -14.11 -14.63 -0.91
CA GLU A 41 -14.95 -15.84 -0.92
C GLU A 41 -14.74 -16.69 0.35
N ASP A 42 -13.49 -16.85 0.80
CA ASP A 42 -13.13 -17.58 2.02
C ASP A 42 -13.71 -16.89 3.28
N VAL A 43 -13.56 -15.57 3.41
CA VAL A 43 -14.12 -14.80 4.53
C VAL A 43 -15.63 -14.96 4.58
N ALA A 44 -16.32 -14.80 3.44
CA ALA A 44 -17.77 -14.99 3.36
C ALA A 44 -18.18 -16.40 3.80
N GLN A 45 -17.43 -17.42 3.40
CA GLN A 45 -17.72 -18.80 3.78
C GLN A 45 -17.52 -19.06 5.27
N LEU A 46 -16.45 -18.52 5.87
CA LEU A 46 -16.16 -18.64 7.30
C LEU A 46 -17.25 -18.00 8.16
N ILE A 47 -17.77 -16.84 7.73
CA ILE A 47 -18.89 -16.16 8.39
C ILE A 47 -20.14 -17.06 8.36
N ARG A 48 -20.49 -17.64 7.19
CA ARG A 48 -21.65 -18.55 7.06
C ARG A 48 -21.58 -19.76 7.98
N THR A 49 -20.38 -20.29 8.19
CA THR A 49 -20.17 -21.49 9.00
C THR A 49 -19.92 -21.17 10.48
N GLY A 50 -19.97 -19.90 10.88
CA GLY A 50 -19.85 -19.46 12.27
C GLY A 50 -18.42 -19.39 12.82
N TYR A 51 -17.38 -19.41 11.96
CA TYR A 51 -15.98 -19.30 12.38
C TYR A 51 -15.52 -17.84 12.37
N GLU A 52 -16.10 -17.01 13.23
CA GLU A 52 -15.90 -15.55 13.22
C GLU A 52 -14.46 -15.13 13.48
N GLU A 53 -13.78 -15.69 14.48
CA GLU A 53 -12.38 -15.36 14.78
C GLU A 53 -11.46 -15.65 13.57
N VAL A 54 -11.69 -16.77 12.90
CA VAL A 54 -10.92 -17.15 11.69
C VAL A 54 -11.24 -16.23 10.52
N ALA A 55 -12.50 -15.78 10.41
CA ALA A 55 -12.90 -14.79 9.41
C ALA A 55 -12.19 -13.44 9.63
N ILE A 56 -12.05 -13.00 10.88
CA ILE A 56 -11.33 -11.77 11.25
C ILE A 56 -9.83 -11.87 10.89
N ASP A 57 -9.19 -12.99 11.20
CA ASP A 57 -7.79 -13.24 10.80
C ASP A 57 -7.62 -13.24 9.27
N ARG A 58 -8.59 -13.83 8.55
CA ARG A 58 -8.58 -13.85 7.08
C ARG A 58 -8.84 -12.46 6.50
N ALA A 59 -9.69 -11.66 7.13
CA ALA A 59 -9.93 -10.25 6.77
C ALA A 59 -8.66 -9.40 6.98
N GLN A 60 -7.87 -9.66 8.03
CA GLN A 60 -6.57 -9.01 8.19
C GLN A 60 -5.64 -9.30 6.99
N GLN A 61 -5.59 -10.56 6.52
CA GLN A 61 -4.81 -10.91 5.35
C GLN A 61 -5.32 -10.19 4.09
N LEU A 62 -6.64 -10.24 3.87
CA LEU A 62 -7.29 -9.56 2.75
C LEU A 62 -6.94 -8.07 2.70
N PHE A 63 -7.02 -7.36 3.82
CA PHE A 63 -6.67 -5.95 3.90
C PHE A 63 -5.21 -5.69 3.49
N ARG A 64 -4.27 -6.56 3.88
CA ARG A 64 -2.86 -6.44 3.48
C ARG A 64 -2.68 -6.68 1.98
N ASP A 65 -3.36 -7.68 1.41
CA ASP A 65 -3.31 -7.99 -0.02
C ASP A 65 -3.99 -6.90 -0.89
N GLU A 66 -5.08 -6.28 -0.42
CA GLU A 66 -5.70 -5.10 -1.05
C GLU A 66 -4.80 -3.86 -0.93
N SER A 67 -4.20 -3.63 0.24
CA SER A 67 -3.30 -2.49 0.46
C SER A 67 -2.07 -2.54 -0.45
N ILE A 68 -1.44 -3.71 -0.60
CA ILE A 68 -0.29 -3.84 -1.52
C ILE A 68 -0.71 -3.68 -2.98
N MET A 69 -1.94 -4.07 -3.34
CA MET A 69 -2.47 -3.85 -4.68
C MET A 69 -2.59 -2.35 -4.99
N THR A 70 -3.15 -1.56 -4.06
CA THR A 70 -3.20 -0.10 -4.21
C THR A 70 -1.80 0.51 -4.36
N VAL A 71 -0.83 0.02 -3.58
CA VAL A 71 0.57 0.47 -3.70
C VAL A 71 1.14 0.15 -5.10
N TYR A 72 0.84 -1.02 -5.65
CA TYR A 72 1.31 -1.40 -6.99
C TYR A 72 0.71 -0.52 -8.09
N GLU A 73 -0.55 -0.14 -7.98
CA GLU A 73 -1.21 0.79 -8.91
C GLU A 73 -0.56 2.18 -8.87
N LEU A 74 -0.34 2.72 -7.66
CA LEU A 74 0.34 4.01 -7.48
C LEU A 74 1.79 3.98 -7.99
N LEU A 75 2.51 2.87 -7.77
CA LEU A 75 3.85 2.71 -8.31
C LEU A 75 3.86 2.64 -9.83
N ASP A 76 2.89 1.99 -10.47
CA ASP A 76 2.78 1.97 -11.95
C ASP A 76 2.50 3.37 -12.49
N HIS A 77 1.63 4.13 -11.82
CA HIS A 77 1.35 5.53 -12.14
C HIS A 77 2.61 6.41 -12.04
N PHE A 78 3.37 6.33 -10.94
CA PHE A 78 4.62 7.08 -10.79
C PHE A 78 5.70 6.65 -11.77
N CYS A 79 5.77 5.36 -12.11
CA CYS A 79 6.65 4.87 -13.18
C CYS A 79 6.35 5.56 -14.50
N GLU A 80 5.07 5.61 -14.89
CA GLU A 80 4.63 6.26 -16.13
C GLU A 80 4.90 7.76 -16.11
N PHE A 81 4.56 8.42 -15.00
CA PHE A 81 4.80 9.84 -14.79
C PHE A 81 6.28 10.22 -15.00
N ILE A 82 7.20 9.43 -14.42
CA ILE A 82 8.65 9.65 -14.58
C ILE A 82 9.08 9.43 -16.03
N ILE A 83 8.52 8.44 -16.73
CA ILE A 83 8.85 8.20 -18.15
C ILE A 83 8.46 9.41 -19.00
N ILE A 84 7.26 9.96 -18.78
CA ILE A 84 6.75 11.16 -19.47
C ILE A 84 7.69 12.36 -19.21
N HIS A 85 8.08 12.57 -17.95
CA HIS A 85 8.94 13.69 -17.54
C HIS A 85 10.44 13.42 -17.68
N LEU A 86 10.85 12.26 -18.21
CA LEU A 86 12.25 11.87 -18.25
C LEU A 86 13.13 12.83 -19.07
N SER A 87 12.56 13.48 -20.09
CA SER A 87 13.27 14.48 -20.88
C SER A 87 13.66 15.71 -20.04
N TYR A 88 12.78 16.13 -19.12
CA TYR A 88 13.05 17.18 -18.14
C TYR A 88 14.11 16.71 -17.15
N ILE A 89 13.86 15.57 -16.48
CA ILE A 89 14.78 14.96 -15.49
C ILE A 89 16.20 14.80 -16.06
N ARG A 90 16.30 14.48 -17.35
CA ARG A 90 17.60 14.36 -18.03
C ARG A 90 18.35 15.69 -18.14
N ARG A 91 17.65 16.79 -18.45
CA ARG A 91 18.28 18.10 -18.73
C ARG A 91 18.46 18.96 -17.47
N HIS A 92 17.54 18.85 -16.52
CA HIS A 92 17.41 19.74 -15.38
C HIS A 92 17.82 19.03 -14.08
N LYS A 93 18.68 19.68 -13.29
CA LYS A 93 19.20 19.11 -12.03
C LYS A 93 18.29 19.39 -10.82
N ASP A 94 17.45 20.40 -10.92
CA ASP A 94 16.36 20.64 -9.97
C ASP A 94 15.32 19.50 -10.04
N CYS A 95 14.63 19.30 -8.94
CA CYS A 95 13.61 18.27 -8.79
C CYS A 95 12.31 18.95 -8.33
N PRO A 96 11.45 19.38 -9.28
CA PRO A 96 10.13 19.93 -8.98
C PRO A 96 9.32 18.98 -8.09
N ASN A 97 8.41 19.51 -7.26
CA ASN A 97 7.70 18.74 -6.23
C ASN A 97 7.01 17.49 -6.77
N ASP A 98 6.34 17.57 -7.93
CA ASP A 98 5.62 16.41 -8.50
C ASP A 98 6.59 15.30 -8.95
N ILE A 99 7.75 15.69 -9.52
CA ILE A 99 8.82 14.75 -9.89
C ILE A 99 9.47 14.17 -8.63
N ASN A 100 9.68 14.99 -7.61
CA ASN A 100 10.20 14.57 -6.33
C ASN A 100 9.26 13.56 -5.65
N GLU A 101 7.95 13.82 -5.62
CA GLU A 101 6.97 12.88 -5.06
C GLU A 101 7.05 11.52 -5.75
N ALA A 102 7.03 11.51 -7.08
CA ALA A 102 7.10 10.26 -7.85
C ALA A 102 8.39 9.47 -7.54
N ILE A 103 9.53 10.15 -7.55
CA ILE A 103 10.84 9.52 -7.32
C ILE A 103 10.99 9.07 -5.86
N SER A 104 10.65 9.92 -4.91
CA SER A 104 10.71 9.64 -3.48
C SER A 104 9.81 8.45 -3.13
N SER A 105 8.63 8.35 -3.74
CA SER A 105 7.73 7.21 -3.57
C SER A 105 8.33 5.89 -4.07
N LEU A 106 8.96 5.88 -5.25
CA LEU A 106 9.69 4.70 -5.75
C LEU A 106 10.89 4.33 -4.88
N VAL A 107 11.63 5.32 -4.39
CA VAL A 107 12.77 5.12 -3.48
C VAL A 107 12.31 4.52 -2.15
N PHE A 108 11.26 5.06 -1.54
CA PHE A 108 10.69 4.55 -0.29
C PHE A 108 10.21 3.10 -0.44
N SER A 109 9.52 2.80 -1.53
CA SER A 109 9.03 1.45 -1.85
C SER A 109 10.17 0.46 -2.16
N SER A 110 11.33 0.92 -2.64
CA SER A 110 12.49 0.02 -2.91
C SER A 110 13.02 -0.74 -1.69
N ALA A 111 12.76 -0.23 -0.48
CA ALA A 111 13.15 -0.88 0.77
C ALA A 111 12.06 -1.81 1.33
N ARG A 112 10.81 -1.67 0.87
CA ARG A 112 9.63 -2.34 1.45
C ARG A 112 8.98 -3.35 0.49
N CYS A 113 9.14 -3.18 -0.81
CA CYS A 113 8.59 -4.06 -1.84
C CYS A 113 9.66 -5.03 -2.38
N GLY A 114 9.91 -6.12 -1.66
CA GLY A 114 10.90 -7.14 -2.04
C GLY A 114 10.62 -7.84 -3.38
N GLU A 115 9.36 -7.90 -3.80
CA GLU A 115 8.94 -8.46 -5.09
C GLU A 115 9.29 -7.57 -6.29
N LEU A 116 9.81 -6.35 -6.06
CA LEU A 116 10.19 -5.39 -7.09
C LEU A 116 11.70 -5.08 -7.03
N PRO A 117 12.58 -6.06 -7.33
CA PRO A 117 14.03 -5.90 -7.15
C PRO A 117 14.65 -4.78 -8.01
N GLU A 118 14.04 -4.44 -9.14
CA GLU A 118 14.47 -3.33 -10.01
C GLU A 118 14.43 -1.97 -9.31
N LEU A 119 13.56 -1.79 -8.30
CA LEU A 119 13.46 -0.53 -7.56
C LEU A 119 14.76 -0.16 -6.85
N ARG A 120 15.54 -1.16 -6.42
CA ARG A 120 16.86 -0.92 -5.78
C ARG A 120 17.83 -0.26 -6.76
N ALA A 121 17.89 -0.75 -8.00
CA ALA A 121 18.71 -0.16 -9.04
C ALA A 121 18.20 1.23 -9.47
N ILE A 122 16.87 1.45 -9.45
CA ILE A 122 16.29 2.78 -9.70
C ILE A 122 16.67 3.76 -8.58
N ARG A 123 16.62 3.32 -7.33
CA ARG A 123 17.07 4.11 -6.16
C ARG A 123 18.53 4.53 -6.31
N GLU A 124 19.43 3.61 -6.68
CA GLU A 124 20.85 3.92 -6.91
C GLU A 124 21.02 4.99 -8.01
N LEU A 125 20.29 4.85 -9.13
CA LEU A 125 20.32 5.83 -10.21
C LEU A 125 19.87 7.22 -9.76
N PHE A 126 18.79 7.31 -8.97
CA PHE A 126 18.35 8.61 -8.45
C PHE A 126 19.25 9.14 -7.33
N GLY A 127 19.96 8.29 -6.59
CA GLY A 127 21.00 8.71 -5.64
C GLY A 127 22.17 9.37 -6.35
N GLU A 128 22.62 8.82 -7.47
CA GLU A 128 23.65 9.46 -8.30
C GLU A 128 23.16 10.77 -8.95
N ARG A 129 21.83 10.91 -9.15
CA ARG A 129 21.23 12.10 -9.77
C ARG A 129 21.01 13.25 -8.79
N TYR A 130 20.46 12.96 -7.62
CA TYR A 130 19.99 13.96 -6.64
C TYR A 130 20.72 13.89 -5.29
N GLY A 131 21.63 12.93 -5.12
CA GLY A 131 22.47 12.78 -3.94
C GLY A 131 21.91 11.83 -2.89
N ASP A 132 22.80 11.32 -2.03
CA ASP A 132 22.44 10.37 -0.97
C ASP A 132 21.52 10.97 0.09
N GLY A 133 21.62 12.27 0.35
CA GLY A 133 20.73 12.98 1.26
C GLY A 133 19.26 12.94 0.80
N PHE A 134 19.02 13.04 -0.51
CA PHE A 134 17.70 12.88 -1.10
C PHE A 134 17.16 11.46 -0.88
N ILE A 135 17.99 10.44 -1.15
CA ILE A 135 17.60 9.03 -0.96
C ILE A 135 17.31 8.73 0.51
N LYS A 136 18.18 9.17 1.42
CA LYS A 136 18.01 9.00 2.85
C LYS A 136 16.72 9.67 3.33
N GLY A 137 16.47 10.91 2.90
CA GLY A 137 15.25 11.64 3.25
C GLY A 137 13.97 10.91 2.82
N ALA A 138 13.96 10.30 1.63
CA ALA A 138 12.84 9.50 1.17
C ALA A 138 12.68 8.19 1.97
N LEU A 139 13.78 7.45 2.21
CA LEU A 139 13.75 6.16 2.92
C LEU A 139 13.33 6.28 4.39
N GLU A 140 13.83 7.32 5.07
CA GLU A 140 13.67 7.57 6.51
C GLU A 140 12.54 8.57 6.81
N LEU A 141 11.84 9.07 5.79
CA LEU A 141 10.72 10.02 5.92
C LEU A 141 11.10 11.30 6.69
N HIS A 142 12.26 11.89 6.38
CA HIS A 142 12.67 13.16 6.97
C HIS A 142 11.67 14.30 6.69
N PRO A 143 11.64 15.36 7.53
CA PRO A 143 10.85 16.55 7.25
C PRO A 143 11.12 17.11 5.85
N GLY A 144 10.04 17.35 5.08
CA GLY A 144 10.12 17.78 3.68
C GLY A 144 10.22 16.64 2.65
N SER A 145 10.24 15.37 3.10
CA SER A 145 10.08 14.22 2.21
C SER A 145 8.69 14.25 1.55
N LEU A 146 8.67 14.06 0.23
CA LEU A 146 7.44 14.08 -0.58
C LEU A 146 6.98 12.66 -0.94
N VAL A 147 7.32 11.65 -0.14
CA VAL A 147 6.76 10.30 -0.35
C VAL A 147 5.23 10.39 -0.31
N ASN A 148 4.58 9.82 -1.32
CA ASN A 148 3.13 9.82 -1.42
C ASN A 148 2.50 9.28 -0.12
N PRO A 149 1.57 10.03 0.52
CA PRO A 149 1.01 9.66 1.81
C PRO A 149 0.36 8.28 1.82
N GLU A 150 -0.33 7.91 0.75
CA GLU A 150 -1.03 6.62 0.68
C GLU A 150 -0.05 5.44 0.60
N ILE A 151 1.02 5.56 -0.20
CA ILE A 151 2.12 4.58 -0.21
C ILE A 151 2.79 4.49 1.16
N ARG A 152 3.10 5.65 1.76
CA ARG A 152 3.74 5.74 3.08
C ARG A 152 2.91 5.00 4.12
N ASP A 153 1.63 5.31 4.19
CA ASP A 153 0.73 4.81 5.23
C ASP A 153 0.53 3.31 5.04
N LYS A 154 0.19 2.83 3.83
CA LYS A 154 -0.03 1.40 3.54
C LYS A 154 1.20 0.52 3.73
N LEU A 155 2.40 1.01 3.39
CA LEU A 155 3.64 0.24 3.55
C LEU A 155 4.25 0.34 4.96
N SER A 156 3.72 1.20 5.83
CA SER A 156 4.20 1.34 7.22
C SER A 156 3.31 0.62 8.25
N ILE A 157 2.24 -0.05 7.80
CA ILE A 157 1.32 -0.77 8.67
C ILE A 157 2.01 -2.01 9.26
N ALA A 158 2.36 -1.95 10.55
CA ALA A 158 2.86 -3.09 11.30
C ALA A 158 1.73 -4.09 11.60
N SER A 159 0.61 -3.59 12.13
CA SER A 159 -0.58 -4.36 12.46
C SER A 159 -1.84 -3.69 11.93
N VAL A 160 -2.82 -4.49 11.50
CA VAL A 160 -4.10 -3.98 11.03
C VAL A 160 -4.97 -3.69 12.25
N PRO A 161 -5.50 -2.47 12.43
CA PRO A 161 -6.41 -2.14 13.53
C PRO A 161 -7.65 -3.03 13.56
N GLU A 162 -8.15 -3.36 14.75
CA GLU A 162 -9.27 -4.28 14.93
C GLU A 162 -10.54 -3.77 14.24
N ASP A 163 -10.83 -2.47 14.36
CA ASP A 163 -11.97 -1.82 13.72
C ASP A 163 -11.93 -1.95 12.20
N VAL A 164 -10.75 -1.93 11.58
CA VAL A 164 -10.58 -2.12 10.14
C VAL A 164 -10.92 -3.56 9.73
N LYS A 165 -10.50 -4.56 10.51
CA LYS A 165 -10.83 -5.96 10.24
C LYS A 165 -12.33 -6.20 10.34
N LEU A 166 -12.95 -5.72 11.42
CA LEU A 166 -14.39 -5.87 11.66
C LEU A 166 -15.21 -5.19 10.55
N ARG A 167 -14.82 -3.97 10.16
CA ARG A 167 -15.46 -3.27 9.03
C ARG A 167 -15.38 -4.06 7.72
N LEU A 168 -14.28 -4.75 7.47
CA LEU A 168 -14.11 -5.58 6.27
C LEU A 168 -14.99 -6.83 6.32
N VAL A 169 -15.11 -7.47 7.49
CA VAL A 169 -16.03 -8.59 7.73
C VAL A 169 -17.50 -8.16 7.54
N GLU A 170 -17.89 -6.99 8.05
CA GLU A 170 -19.23 -6.41 7.86
C GLU A 170 -19.50 -6.08 6.39
N GLU A 171 -18.52 -5.49 5.69
CA GLU A 171 -18.60 -5.20 4.27
C GLU A 171 -18.84 -6.47 3.45
N ILE A 172 -18.05 -7.52 3.69
CA ILE A 172 -18.20 -8.81 3.00
C ILE A 172 -19.52 -9.50 3.37
N SER A 173 -19.95 -9.44 4.63
CA SER A 173 -21.26 -9.97 5.04
C SER A 173 -22.40 -9.35 4.23
N ARG A 174 -22.36 -8.03 4.02
CA ARG A 174 -23.35 -7.31 3.20
C ARG A 174 -23.27 -7.70 1.73
N ASP A 175 -22.08 -7.73 1.15
CA ASP A 175 -21.86 -8.08 -0.27
C ASP A 175 -22.41 -9.46 -0.62
N TYR A 176 -22.27 -10.41 0.30
CA TYR A 176 -22.72 -11.79 0.13
C TYR A 176 -24.12 -12.06 0.71
N CYS A 177 -24.86 -11.02 1.12
CA CYS A 177 -26.21 -11.11 1.72
C CYS A 177 -26.30 -12.10 2.90
N LEU A 178 -25.23 -12.19 3.70
CA LEU A 178 -25.18 -13.01 4.89
C LEU A 178 -25.82 -12.20 6.01
N GLN A 179 -27.02 -12.59 6.46
CA GLN A 179 -27.65 -11.96 7.62
C GLN A 179 -26.70 -12.11 8.82
N PRO A 180 -26.33 -11.03 9.53
CA PRO A 180 -25.53 -11.12 10.76
C PRO A 180 -26.44 -11.59 11.90
N GLU A 181 -26.77 -12.88 11.92
CA GLU A 181 -27.54 -13.48 13.01
C GLU A 181 -26.67 -13.83 14.23
N ILE A 182 -25.34 -13.63 14.16
CA ILE A 182 -24.39 -14.08 15.19
C ILE A 182 -23.78 -12.94 16.03
N LEU A 183 -23.63 -11.71 15.50
CA LEU A 183 -23.01 -10.60 16.24
C LEU A 183 -23.89 -9.97 17.35
N ALA A 184 -25.15 -10.39 17.48
CA ALA A 184 -26.06 -9.88 18.51
C ALA A 184 -25.94 -10.61 19.86
N LEU A 185 -25.25 -11.76 19.93
CA LEU A 185 -25.26 -12.59 21.12
C LEU A 185 -24.16 -12.27 22.14
N GLU A 186 -23.11 -11.51 21.77
CA GLU A 186 -22.01 -11.20 22.71
C GLU A 186 -22.07 -9.80 23.32
N TYR A 187 -22.96 -8.91 22.85
CA TYR A 187 -23.11 -7.56 23.43
C TYR A 187 -24.17 -7.47 24.55
N VAL A 188 -24.94 -8.54 24.81
CA VAL A 188 -26.00 -8.55 25.85
C VAL A 188 -25.64 -9.42 27.09
N PRO A 189 -24.47 -9.25 27.73
CA PRO A 189 -24.37 -9.60 29.17
C PRO A 189 -24.15 -8.40 30.10
N GLN A 190 -23.85 -7.21 29.57
CA GLN A 190 -23.43 -6.06 30.41
C GLN A 190 -24.59 -5.13 30.77
N LEU A 191 -25.59 -4.97 29.91
CA LEU A 191 -26.80 -4.18 30.23
C LEU A 191 -27.71 -4.90 31.24
N GLN A 192 -27.81 -6.23 31.20
CA GLN A 192 -28.65 -6.97 32.16
C GLN A 192 -28.09 -6.96 33.59
N LYS A 193 -26.76 -6.91 33.76
CA LYS A 193 -26.13 -6.77 35.09
C LYS A 193 -26.31 -5.37 35.69
N GLN A 194 -26.43 -4.33 34.86
CA GLN A 194 -26.67 -2.96 35.34
C GLN A 194 -28.14 -2.71 35.69
N VAL A 195 -29.08 -3.38 35.02
CA VAL A 195 -30.52 -3.25 35.36
C VAL A 195 -30.87 -4.02 36.64
N ALA A 196 -30.28 -5.21 36.86
CA ALA A 196 -30.52 -5.99 38.08
C ALA A 196 -29.96 -5.33 39.37
N ALA A 197 -28.90 -4.53 39.28
CA ALA A 197 -28.31 -3.84 40.43
C ALA A 197 -29.07 -2.57 40.85
N VAL A 198 -29.98 -2.06 40.03
CA VAL A 198 -30.79 -0.86 40.33
C VAL A 198 -32.12 -1.23 40.98
N GLU A 199 -32.65 -2.43 40.73
CA GLU A 199 -33.92 -2.90 41.30
C GLU A 199 -33.79 -3.48 42.73
N GLU A 200 -32.60 -3.84 43.21
CA GLU A 200 -32.36 -4.27 44.60
C GLU A 200 -32.07 -3.12 45.59
N SER A 201 -32.23 -1.86 45.17
CA SER A 201 -32.04 -0.66 46.02
C SER A 201 -33.27 0.25 46.16
N CYS A 202 -34.48 -0.28 45.92
CA CYS A 202 -35.74 0.37 46.31
C CYS A 202 -36.50 -0.46 47.35
#